data_AF-A0A352FPY4-F1
#
_entry.id   AF-A0A352FPY4-F1
#
_cell.length_a   1.000
_cell.length_b   1.000
_cell.length_c   1.000
_cell.angle_alpha   90.00
_cell.angle_beta   90.00
_cell.angle_gamma   90.00
#
_symmetry.space_group_name_H-M   'P 1'
#
loop_
_entity.id
_entity.type
_entity.pdbx_description
1 polymer ?
#
loop_
_entity_poly.entity_id
_entity_poly.type
_entity_poly.pdbx_seq_one_letter_code
_entity_poly.pdbx_strand_id
1 'polypeptide(L)' 'MPTITTKDGTQIYYKDWGEGQPIVFSHGWPLSADDWDAQMMFFL' A
#
# COMPACT_ATOMS: atom_id res chain seq x y z
N MET A 1 12.26 -0.64 0.02
CA MET A 1 10.98 -0.19 -0.58
C MET A 1 10.47 -1.31 -1.44
N PRO A 2 9.49 -2.11 -0.95
CA PRO A 2 9.00 -3.24 -1.72
C PRO A 2 8.22 -2.73 -2.95
N THR A 3 8.37 -3.46 -4.05
CA THR A 3 7.66 -3.20 -5.31
C THR A 3 7.12 -4.50 -5.87
N ILE A 4 5.98 -4.44 -6.54
CA ILE A 4 5.45 -5.55 -7.34
C ILE A 4 5.55 -5.18 -8.83
N THR A 5 6.02 -6.12 -9.65
CA THR A 5 6.05 -5.95 -11.11
C THR A 5 4.79 -6.56 -11.71
N THR A 6 4.00 -5.74 -12.41
CA THR A 6 2.79 -6.17 -13.12
C THR A 6 3.13 -6.85 -14.43
N LYS A 7 2.12 -7.47 -15.07
CA LYS A 7 2.30 -8.20 -16.35
C LYS A 7 2.80 -7.31 -17.49
N ASP A 8 2.52 -6.02 -17.45
CA ASP A 8 2.99 -5.02 -18.43
C ASP A 8 4.38 -4.44 -18.10
N GLY A 9 5.03 -4.92 -17.02
CA GLY A 9 6.35 -4.47 -16.57
C GLY A 9 6.32 -3.24 -15.67
N THR A 10 5.15 -2.68 -15.35
CA THR A 10 5.05 -1.56 -14.41
C THR A 10 5.49 -2.00 -13.01
N GLN A 11 6.33 -1.19 -12.36
CA GLN A 11 6.72 -1.40 -10.97
C GLN A 11 5.88 -0.53 -10.05
N ILE A 12 5.09 -1.16 -9.19
CA ILE A 12 4.22 -0.48 -8.23
C ILE A 12 4.84 -0.58 -6.84
N TYR A 13 5.12 0.57 -6.23
CA TYR A 13 5.49 0.63 -4.82
C TYR A 13 4.27 0.38 -3.93
N TYR A 14 4.48 -0.33 -2.82
CA TYR A 14 3.46 -0.53 -1.79
C TYR A 14 4.08 -0.54 -0.39
N LYS A 15 3.22 -0.43 0.63
CA LYS A 15 3.57 -0.68 2.04
C LYS A 15 2.85 -1.95 2.48
N ASP A 16 3.53 -2.77 3.28
CA ASP A 16 3.00 -4.04 3.79
C ASP A 16 3.42 -4.20 5.25
N TRP A 17 2.43 -4.07 6.15
CA TRP A 17 2.61 -4.01 7.59
C TRP A 17 1.64 -5.01 8.27
N GLY A 18 2.07 -5.57 9.40
CA GLY A 18 1.23 -6.44 10.24
C GLY A 18 1.08 -7.87 9.69
N GLU A 19 0.21 -8.65 10.33
CA GLU A 19 -0.11 -10.03 9.99
C GLU A 19 -1.61 -10.30 10.22
N GLY A 20 -2.25 -11.11 9.38
CA GLY A 20 -3.67 -11.48 9.54
C GLY A 20 -4.48 -11.39 8.25
N GLN A 21 -5.78 -11.08 8.36
CA GLN A 21 -6.65 -10.88 7.20
C GLN A 21 -6.20 -9.63 6.42
N PRO A 22 -5.84 -9.75 5.13
CA PRO A 22 -5.36 -8.61 4.37
C PRO A 22 -6.44 -7.55 4.16
N ILE A 23 -6.06 -6.28 4.36
CA ILE A 23 -6.84 -5.09 3.99
C ILE A 23 -5.99 -4.30 2.99
N VAL A 24 -6.56 -3.97 1.83
CA VAL A 24 -5.86 -3.21 0.78
C VAL A 24 -6.39 -1.79 0.73
N PHE A 25 -5.50 -0.83 0.91
CA PHE A 25 -5.79 0.58 0.74
C PHE A 25 -5.34 1.07 -0.64
N SER A 26 -6.15 1.92 -1.27
CA SER A 26 -5.83 2.57 -2.54
C SER A 26 -6.06 4.07 -2.37
N HIS A 27 -5.03 4.87 -2.66
CA HIS A 27 -5.11 6.31 -2.50
C HIS A 27 -5.84 6.97 -3.67
N GLY A 28 -6.40 8.15 -3.41
CA GLY A 28 -6.97 9.01 -4.45
C GLY A 28 -5.91 9.88 -5.14
N TRP A 29 -6.36 10.68 -6.10
CA TRP A 29 -5.56 11.77 -6.65
C TRP A 29 -5.71 13.02 -5.76
N PRO A 30 -4.65 13.84 -5.56
CA PRO A 30 -3.27 13.73 -6.05
C PRO A 30 -2.31 13.11 -5.01
N LEU A 31 -2.79 12.14 -4.23
CA LEU A 31 -2.14 11.63 -3.02
C LEU A 31 -1.16 10.47 -3.28
N SER A 32 -0.60 9.90 -2.23
CA SER A 32 0.27 8.70 -2.28
C SER A 32 -0.18 7.63 -1.27
N ALA A 33 0.57 6.54 -1.15
CA ALA A 33 0.36 5.54 -0.11
C ALA A 33 0.55 6.09 1.32
N ASP A 34 1.25 7.21 1.49
CA ASP A 34 1.54 7.81 2.80
C ASP A 34 0.28 8.36 3.48
N ASP A 35 -0.73 8.75 2.70
CA ASP A 35 -2.01 9.26 3.22
C ASP A 35 -2.81 8.22 4.02
N TRP A 36 -2.40 6.95 3.95
CA TRP A 36 -3.00 5.86 4.73
C TRP A 36 -2.22 5.50 6.00
N ASP A 37 -1.11 6.18 6.32
CA ASP A 37 -0.26 5.81 7.46
C ASP A 37 -1.02 5.77 8.80
N ALA A 38 -1.92 6.73 9.02
CA ALA A 38 -2.73 6.77 10.24
C ALA A 38 -3.68 5.56 10.35
N GLN A 39 -4.29 5.14 9.24
CA GLN A 39 -5.18 3.99 9.19
C GLN A 39 -4.38 2.69 9.28
N MET A 40 -3.22 2.60 8.64
CA MET A 40 -2.33 1.43 8.78
C MET A 40 -1.90 1.24 10.24
N MET A 41 -1.56 2.31 10.96
CA MET A 41 -1.25 2.26 12.40
C MET A 41 -2.44 1.83 13.27
N PHE A 42 -3.68 2.06 12.84
CA PHE A 42 -4.87 1.64 13.58
C PHE A 42 -5.11 0.12 13.48
N PHE A 43 -4.69 -0.51 12.38
CA PHE A 43 -4.89 -1.95 12.13
C PHE A 43 -3.68 -2.83 12.52
N LEU A 44 -2.60 -2.24 13.02
CA LEU A 44 -1.43 -2.95 13.54
C LEU A 44 -1.70 -3.53 14.94
#